data_AF-A0A7C5HM91-F1
#
_entry.id   AF-A0A7C5HM91-F1
#
_cell.length_a   1.000
_cell.length_b   1.000
_cell.length_c   1.000
_cell.angle_alpha   90.00
_cell.angle_beta   90.00
_cell.angle_gamma   90.00
#
_symmetry.space_group_name_H-M   'P 1'
#
loop_
_entity.id
_entity.type
_entity.pdbx_description
1 polymer ?
#
loop_
_entity_poly.entity_id
_entity_poly.type
_entity_poly.pdbx_seq_one_letter_code
_entity_poly.pdbx_strand_id
1 'polypeptide(L)'
;MRSYRPLFPVSLLLMFLLAACRESTDLIPPPQEKIDETILGALRYLDDMQIRDRAGKNSCLNDTSEGEGCINDTQTLPGVSPLPIPNTPTVQNREGEWASFIYHLPGSVGKLGLSRPRTQDSALIVSAFITYPLFLFSKEDEENRDLPIDTMLDLSIRNLKGFRRGKGYNFWPQREDLPIPQIVSPYNIDMPAVDRMLQQYLGNPDDPLYKTLFGEKIIAQLHGWIVRCMQSPRNREGVYALFNIPNDADDLSMATAIFGLYAKRNDLENTFVETDILTNVSLFLDTNRTKEDGRDSFKGKNSGAFLTWQKDENEPIFDHPESGVIPLAVNNVDAVVNANVLFSLALNNLTQTKGFRESVTLLANLIESGAWPKAALYYPQRMMFPYAVTRAWRDGGIHSPGMRIAMRRLMTDLLQEQKLDDPTKPHYGRFDGGIDRSRDLPTALGCIALLNMGEAIASEANLLKRYRQGIDACIASLVRFREPVARHDRQTSDTTDASLPIYRWQEGIFFSPSVSELVQWHSRPLTAAMVVEALAKYRLNYHKNESTILQTQKLSIHMLVKEHKG
;
A
#
# COMPACT_ATOMS: atom_id res chain seq x y z
N MET A 1 21.60 41.53 -59.57
CA MET A 1 22.51 41.34 -58.42
C MET A 1 21.74 41.65 -57.14
N ARG A 2 21.25 40.64 -56.42
CA ARG A 2 20.60 40.81 -55.11
C ARG A 2 21.62 40.43 -54.03
N SER A 3 21.92 41.38 -53.15
CA SER A 3 22.84 41.25 -52.03
C SER A 3 22.21 40.39 -50.93
N TYR A 4 22.89 39.30 -50.59
CA TYR A 4 22.61 38.50 -49.40
C TYR A 4 23.24 39.20 -48.18
N ARG A 5 22.42 39.61 -47.20
CA ARG A 5 22.85 39.86 -45.83
C ARG A 5 22.47 38.62 -44.99
N PRO A 6 23.39 38.03 -44.21
CA PRO A 6 23.00 36.99 -43.27
C PRO A 6 22.35 37.64 -42.05
N LEU A 7 21.08 37.33 -41.81
CA LEU A 7 20.42 37.53 -40.53
C LEU A 7 20.98 36.49 -39.55
N PHE A 8 21.92 36.92 -38.70
CA PHE A 8 22.21 36.18 -37.47
C PHE A 8 20.97 36.26 -36.57
N PRO A 9 20.41 35.13 -36.12
CA PRO A 9 19.20 35.18 -35.33
C PRO A 9 19.58 35.49 -33.88
N VAL A 10 19.10 36.63 -33.40
CA VAL A 10 19.14 37.07 -31.98
C VAL A 10 18.56 36.00 -31.03
N SER A 11 17.83 35.01 -31.55
CA SER A 11 17.31 33.87 -30.79
C SER A 11 18.37 32.89 -30.28
N LEU A 12 19.54 32.77 -30.93
CA LEU A 12 20.60 31.87 -30.43
C LEU A 12 21.33 32.48 -29.22
N LEU A 13 21.54 33.80 -29.21
CA LEU A 13 22.18 34.50 -28.10
C LEU A 13 21.27 34.53 -26.86
N LEU A 14 19.94 34.63 -27.06
CA LEU A 14 18.96 34.52 -25.97
C LEU A 14 18.88 33.09 -25.40
N MET A 15 19.02 32.05 -26.24
CA MET A 15 19.12 30.66 -25.78
C MET A 15 20.43 30.40 -25.02
N PHE A 16 21.55 31.00 -25.43
CA PHE A 16 22.81 30.88 -24.70
C PHE A 16 22.81 31.65 -23.38
N LEU A 17 22.15 32.81 -23.31
CA LEU A 17 21.98 33.56 -22.05
C LEU A 17 20.98 32.88 -21.10
N LEU A 18 19.93 32.22 -21.60
CA LEU A 18 19.04 31.37 -20.79
C LEU A 18 19.70 30.05 -20.34
N ALA A 19 20.68 29.54 -21.08
CA ALA A 19 21.49 28.39 -20.68
C ALA A 19 22.61 28.75 -19.70
N ALA A 20 23.13 29.98 -19.75
CA ALA A 20 24.23 30.45 -18.90
C ALA A 20 23.80 30.98 -17.51
N CYS A 21 22.50 31.19 -17.26
CA CYS A 21 21.96 31.46 -15.91
C CYS A 21 21.60 30.20 -15.11
N ARG A 22 22.09 29.00 -15.51
CA ARG A 22 22.12 27.83 -14.61
C ARG A 22 23.36 27.92 -13.71
N GLU A 23 23.39 28.96 -12.89
CA GLU A 23 24.30 29.02 -11.76
C GLU A 23 23.97 27.87 -10.80
N SER A 24 25.01 27.15 -10.36
CA SER A 24 25.07 26.29 -9.18
C SER A 24 23.74 25.70 -8.71
N THR A 25 23.38 24.51 -9.20
CA THR A 25 22.29 23.73 -8.58
C THR A 25 22.80 23.08 -7.29
N ASP A 26 23.10 23.92 -6.29
CA ASP A 26 22.79 23.51 -4.93
C ASP A 26 21.32 23.11 -4.96
N LEU A 27 21.04 21.84 -4.65
CA LEU A 27 19.70 21.30 -4.62
C LEU A 27 18.96 21.94 -3.46
N ILE A 28 18.39 23.11 -3.71
CA ILE A 28 17.59 23.81 -2.72
C ILE A 28 16.33 22.95 -2.55
N PRO A 29 16.03 22.46 -1.33
CA PRO A 29 14.76 21.80 -1.07
C PRO A 29 13.62 22.72 -1.50
N PRO A 30 12.46 22.18 -1.92
CA PRO A 30 11.33 23.03 -2.28
C PRO A 30 11.04 24.03 -1.16
N PRO A 31 10.67 25.28 -1.47
CA PRO A 31 10.23 26.22 -0.47
C PRO A 31 9.15 25.59 0.42
N GLN A 32 9.19 25.89 1.71
CA GLN A 32 8.28 25.30 2.69
C GLN A 32 6.80 25.50 2.31
N GLU A 33 6.46 26.69 1.82
CA GLU A 33 5.13 27.02 1.27
C GLU A 33 4.67 26.02 0.19
N LYS A 34 5.60 25.56 -0.65
CA LYS A 34 5.29 24.59 -1.72
C LYS A 34 5.03 23.20 -1.18
N ILE A 35 5.75 22.81 -0.12
CA ILE A 35 5.54 21.55 0.59
C ILE A 35 4.16 21.59 1.25
N ASP A 36 3.85 22.69 1.95
CA ASP A 36 2.59 22.88 2.67
C ASP A 36 1.38 22.91 1.72
N GLU A 37 1.48 23.63 0.59
CA GLU A 37 0.49 23.60 -0.50
C GLU A 37 0.27 22.17 -1.04
N THR A 38 1.35 21.40 -1.20
CA THR A 38 1.30 20.03 -1.71
C THR A 38 0.62 19.09 -0.71
N ILE A 39 0.94 19.22 0.59
CA ILE A 39 0.28 18.46 1.67
C ILE A 39 -1.21 18.76 1.68
N LEU A 40 -1.61 20.04 1.67
CA LEU A 40 -3.01 20.44 1.68
C LEU A 40 -3.77 19.92 0.45
N GLY A 41 -3.20 20.04 -0.74
CA GLY A 41 -3.82 19.54 -1.96
C GLY A 41 -3.96 18.00 -1.97
N ALA A 42 -3.02 17.28 -1.36
CA ALA A 42 -3.10 15.82 -1.21
C ALA A 42 -4.16 15.39 -0.20
N LEU A 43 -4.25 16.06 0.95
CA LEU A 43 -5.28 15.79 1.96
C LEU A 43 -6.69 16.03 1.41
N ARG A 44 -6.87 17.09 0.62
CA ARG A 44 -8.13 17.33 -0.09
C ARG A 44 -8.44 16.24 -1.11
N TYR A 45 -7.42 15.72 -1.79
CA TYR A 45 -7.60 14.58 -2.70
C TYR A 45 -8.04 13.31 -1.93
N LEU A 46 -7.46 13.04 -0.76
CA LEU A 46 -7.90 11.92 0.08
C LEU A 46 -9.34 12.09 0.58
N ASP A 47 -9.73 13.31 0.98
CA ASP A 47 -11.12 13.64 1.36
C ASP A 47 -12.09 13.44 0.19
N ASP A 48 -11.73 13.93 -1.00
CA ASP A 48 -12.54 13.84 -2.22
C ASP A 48 -12.75 12.39 -2.68
N MET A 49 -11.71 11.56 -2.53
CA MET A 49 -11.69 10.16 -2.96
C MET A 49 -12.14 9.16 -1.89
N GLN A 50 -12.48 9.61 -0.68
CA GLN A 50 -13.05 8.71 0.32
C GLN A 50 -14.49 8.37 -0.08
N ILE A 51 -14.80 7.08 -0.12
CA ILE A 51 -16.11 6.58 -0.52
C ILE A 51 -17.17 7.02 0.48
N ARG A 52 -18.22 7.69 0.00
CA ARG A 52 -19.31 8.25 0.80
C ARG A 52 -20.66 8.08 0.09
N ASP A 53 -21.74 8.18 0.85
CA ASP A 53 -23.07 8.39 0.27
C ASP A 53 -23.22 9.84 -0.18
N ARG A 54 -23.31 10.06 -1.49
CA ARG A 54 -23.44 11.39 -2.12
C ARG A 54 -24.55 11.35 -3.17
N ALA A 55 -25.27 12.46 -3.31
CA ALA A 55 -26.27 12.59 -4.36
C ALA A 55 -25.61 12.87 -5.72
N GLY A 56 -26.06 12.21 -6.79
CA GLY A 56 -25.55 12.40 -8.15
C GLY A 56 -24.65 11.27 -8.65
N LYS A 57 -23.80 11.57 -9.64
CA LYS A 57 -23.06 10.62 -10.49
C LYS A 57 -22.32 9.52 -9.72
N ASN A 58 -23.00 8.43 -9.43
CA ASN A 58 -22.66 7.00 -9.44
C ASN A 58 -21.21 6.59 -9.80
N SER A 59 -20.17 7.23 -9.24
CA SER A 59 -18.77 6.98 -9.55
C SER A 59 -18.21 6.04 -8.51
N CYS A 60 -17.82 4.85 -8.96
CA CYS A 60 -17.22 3.86 -8.06
C CYS A 60 -15.92 4.34 -7.39
N LEU A 61 -15.29 5.42 -7.88
CA LEU A 61 -14.07 5.99 -7.30
C LEU A 61 -14.27 6.67 -5.94
N ASN A 62 -15.47 7.17 -5.66
CA ASN A 62 -15.71 8.10 -4.54
C ASN A 62 -17.14 8.06 -3.98
N ASP A 63 -18.06 7.36 -4.65
CA ASP A 63 -19.44 7.18 -4.20
C ASP A 63 -19.68 5.73 -3.77
N THR A 64 -20.50 5.57 -2.73
CA THR A 64 -20.93 4.26 -2.25
C THR A 64 -21.87 3.58 -3.23
N SER A 65 -21.96 2.26 -3.13
CA SER A 65 -22.93 1.46 -3.88
C SER A 65 -24.31 1.44 -3.23
N GLU A 66 -24.42 1.88 -1.98
CA GLU A 66 -25.69 2.17 -1.32
C GLU A 66 -26.30 3.45 -1.95
N GLY A 67 -27.63 3.54 -2.14
CA GLY A 67 -28.25 4.72 -2.79
C GLY A 67 -28.44 4.60 -4.32
N GLU A 68 -28.00 5.60 -5.09
CA GLU A 68 -28.26 5.71 -6.55
C GLU A 68 -27.45 4.71 -7.42
N GLY A 69 -26.54 3.94 -6.80
CA GLY A 69 -25.69 2.91 -7.41
C GLY A 69 -24.35 3.46 -7.91
N CYS A 70 -23.37 2.62 -8.28
CA CYS A 70 -22.13 3.09 -8.93
C CYS A 70 -21.78 2.29 -10.19
N ILE A 71 -21.36 2.99 -11.25
CA ILE A 71 -21.09 2.42 -12.58
C ILE A 71 -19.60 2.09 -12.69
N ASN A 72 -19.30 0.85 -13.08
CA ASN A 72 -17.93 0.40 -13.31
C ASN A 72 -17.33 1.02 -14.58
N ASP A 73 -16.08 1.45 -14.54
CA ASP A 73 -15.29 1.78 -15.73
C ASP A 73 -14.48 0.55 -16.17
N THR A 74 -15.20 -0.50 -16.59
CA THR A 74 -14.59 -1.70 -17.21
C THR A 74 -14.28 -1.42 -18.67
N GLN A 75 -13.03 -1.00 -18.95
CA GLN A 75 -12.55 -0.89 -20.33
C GLN A 75 -12.05 -2.24 -20.84
N THR A 76 -12.79 -2.84 -21.76
CA THR A 76 -12.39 -4.09 -22.44
C THR A 76 -11.24 -3.84 -23.42
N LEU A 77 -10.33 -4.81 -23.56
CA LEU A 77 -9.25 -4.79 -24.55
C LEU A 77 -9.84 -4.98 -25.96
N PRO A 78 -9.47 -4.16 -26.97
CA PRO A 78 -9.84 -4.44 -28.34
C PRO A 78 -9.09 -5.68 -28.86
N GLY A 79 -9.83 -6.64 -29.41
CA GLY A 79 -9.28 -7.79 -30.15
C GLY A 79 -9.01 -9.07 -29.36
N VAL A 80 -9.24 -9.07 -28.04
CA VAL A 80 -9.32 -10.30 -27.23
C VAL A 80 -10.81 -10.60 -27.08
N SER A 81 -11.29 -11.74 -27.60
CA SER A 81 -12.64 -12.23 -27.30
C SER A 81 -12.85 -12.10 -25.79
N PRO A 82 -13.94 -11.49 -25.30
CA PRO A 82 -13.98 -11.01 -23.94
C PRO A 82 -13.64 -12.20 -23.04
N LEU A 83 -12.54 -12.08 -22.29
CA LEU A 83 -12.50 -12.74 -21.00
C LEU A 83 -13.87 -12.43 -20.38
N PRO A 84 -14.59 -13.43 -19.83
CA PRO A 84 -15.87 -13.19 -19.22
C PRO A 84 -15.61 -12.41 -17.93
N ILE A 85 -15.23 -11.13 -18.07
CA ILE A 85 -15.18 -10.12 -17.04
C ILE A 85 -16.56 -9.54 -17.12
N PRO A 86 -17.44 -9.94 -16.22
CA PRO A 86 -18.83 -9.62 -16.39
C PRO A 86 -18.97 -8.13 -16.20
N ASN A 87 -19.76 -7.51 -17.09
CA ASN A 87 -20.31 -6.18 -16.82
C ASN A 87 -21.19 -6.35 -15.57
N THR A 88 -20.62 -6.26 -14.37
CA THR A 88 -21.41 -5.99 -13.18
C THR A 88 -21.91 -4.55 -13.34
N PRO A 89 -23.22 -4.34 -13.58
CA PRO A 89 -23.75 -3.00 -13.85
C PRO A 89 -23.68 -2.11 -12.60
N THR A 90 -23.52 -2.71 -11.43
CA THR A 90 -23.35 -2.07 -10.13
C THR A 90 -22.11 -2.62 -9.44
N VAL A 91 -21.13 -1.75 -9.19
CA VAL A 91 -20.00 -2.03 -8.31
C VAL A 91 -20.47 -1.91 -6.86
N GLN A 92 -19.95 -2.74 -5.97
CA GLN A 92 -20.13 -2.67 -4.52
C GLN A 92 -18.89 -2.08 -3.87
N ASN A 93 -19.10 -1.03 -3.07
CA ASN A 93 -18.08 -0.31 -2.32
C ASN A 93 -18.57 -0.05 -0.90
N ARG A 94 -17.64 0.23 0.02
CA ARG A 94 -17.95 0.45 1.43
C ARG A 94 -17.71 1.90 1.82
N GLU A 95 -18.68 2.51 2.52
CA GLU A 95 -18.48 3.85 3.08
C GLU A 95 -17.22 3.90 3.95
N GLY A 96 -16.38 4.92 3.74
CA GLY A 96 -15.18 5.20 4.51
C GLY A 96 -13.91 4.52 4.01
N GLU A 97 -14.00 3.68 2.97
CA GLU A 97 -12.82 3.17 2.27
C GLU A 97 -12.32 4.14 1.19
N TRP A 98 -11.22 3.78 0.55
CA TRP A 98 -10.72 4.44 -0.65
C TRP A 98 -10.58 3.42 -1.76
N ALA A 99 -10.86 3.86 -2.99
CA ALA A 99 -10.84 2.97 -4.14
C ALA A 99 -9.50 2.23 -4.30
N SER A 100 -9.61 0.92 -4.49
CA SER A 100 -8.53 0.03 -4.86
C SER A 100 -8.98 -0.85 -6.01
N PHE A 101 -8.05 -1.29 -6.87
CA PHE A 101 -8.38 -2.00 -8.10
C PHE A 101 -7.51 -3.23 -8.28
N ILE A 102 -8.15 -4.34 -8.63
CA ILE A 102 -7.54 -5.57 -9.10
C ILE A 102 -7.33 -5.45 -10.60
N TYR A 103 -6.07 -5.41 -11.03
CA TYR A 103 -5.68 -5.46 -12.42
C TYR A 103 -5.45 -6.91 -12.81
N HIS A 104 -6.22 -7.40 -13.78
CA HIS A 104 -6.15 -8.79 -14.24
C HIS A 104 -5.11 -8.92 -15.35
N LEU A 105 -4.33 -10.00 -15.35
CA LEU A 105 -3.24 -10.33 -16.30
C LEU A 105 -1.86 -9.75 -15.94
N PRO A 106 -0.76 -10.47 -16.24
CA PRO A 106 0.59 -10.06 -15.88
C PRO A 106 0.99 -8.72 -16.51
N GLY A 107 1.82 -7.96 -15.77
CA GLY A 107 2.29 -6.64 -16.17
C GLY A 107 3.05 -6.58 -17.50
N SER A 108 3.44 -7.72 -18.08
CA SER A 108 4.05 -7.84 -19.41
C SER A 108 3.09 -7.54 -20.56
N VAL A 109 1.77 -7.60 -20.34
CA VAL A 109 0.75 -7.35 -21.37
C VAL A 109 0.28 -5.88 -21.35
N GLY A 110 0.60 -5.12 -20.29
CA GLY A 110 0.19 -3.74 -20.08
C GLY A 110 1.29 -2.70 -20.29
N LYS A 111 0.91 -1.42 -20.50
CA LYS A 111 1.88 -0.31 -20.42
C LYS A 111 2.11 0.01 -18.94
N LEU A 112 3.37 0.02 -18.50
CA LEU A 112 3.76 0.32 -17.11
C LEU A 112 3.18 -0.65 -16.06
N GLY A 113 2.86 -1.89 -16.45
CA GLY A 113 2.23 -2.87 -15.55
C GLY A 113 0.71 -2.70 -15.38
N LEU A 114 0.09 -1.74 -16.08
CA LEU A 114 -1.36 -1.54 -16.06
C LEU A 114 -2.02 -2.35 -17.18
N SER A 115 -2.73 -3.42 -16.83
CA SER A 115 -3.67 -4.08 -17.72
C SER A 115 -4.97 -3.27 -17.85
N ARG A 116 -5.70 -3.38 -18.97
CA ARG A 116 -6.98 -2.68 -19.15
C ARG A 116 -8.17 -3.30 -18.40
N PRO A 117 -8.28 -4.63 -18.25
CA PRO A 117 -9.31 -5.17 -17.38
C PRO A 117 -8.94 -4.95 -15.92
N ARG A 118 -9.73 -4.12 -15.23
CA ARG A 118 -9.65 -3.90 -13.79
C ARG A 118 -11.00 -4.04 -13.12
N THR A 119 -10.98 -4.43 -11.85
CA THR A 119 -12.17 -4.57 -11.01
C THR A 119 -11.93 -3.83 -9.71
N GLN A 120 -12.89 -3.01 -9.28
CA GLN A 120 -12.80 -2.36 -7.97
C GLN A 120 -12.85 -3.38 -6.84
N ASP A 121 -12.08 -3.16 -5.78
CA ASP A 121 -12.00 -4.04 -4.63
C ASP A 121 -12.01 -3.27 -3.31
N SER A 122 -12.51 -3.95 -2.27
CA SER A 122 -12.56 -3.47 -0.89
C SER A 122 -11.58 -4.29 -0.06
N ALA A 123 -10.38 -3.74 0.16
CA ALA A 123 -9.31 -4.41 0.89
C ALA A 123 -8.96 -3.65 2.19
N LEU A 124 -8.95 -4.36 3.32
CA LEU A 124 -8.66 -3.77 4.63
C LEU A 124 -7.32 -3.03 4.63
N ILE A 125 -6.27 -3.72 4.16
CA ILE A 125 -4.89 -3.21 4.19
C ILE A 125 -4.75 -1.85 3.53
N VAL A 126 -5.47 -1.60 2.42
CA VAL A 126 -5.43 -0.32 1.69
C VAL A 126 -5.94 0.81 2.56
N SER A 127 -7.14 0.61 3.14
CA SER A 127 -7.76 1.59 4.01
C SER A 127 -6.90 1.86 5.25
N ALA A 128 -6.32 0.82 5.86
CA ALA A 128 -5.45 0.97 7.02
C ALA A 128 -4.18 1.78 6.70
N PHE A 129 -3.52 1.50 5.57
CA PHE A 129 -2.33 2.25 5.13
C PHE A 129 -2.65 3.72 4.78
N ILE A 130 -3.83 4.01 4.20
CA ILE A 130 -4.27 5.39 3.93
C ILE A 130 -4.63 6.14 5.21
N THR A 131 -5.16 5.43 6.21
CA THR A 131 -5.55 6.03 7.50
C THR A 131 -4.34 6.42 8.33
N TYR A 132 -3.27 5.65 8.28
CA TYR A 132 -2.08 5.85 9.13
C TYR A 132 -1.50 7.29 9.08
N PRO A 133 -1.24 7.89 7.91
CA PRO A 133 -0.68 9.24 7.82
C PRO A 133 -1.60 10.34 8.38
N LEU A 134 -2.91 10.11 8.46
CA LEU A 134 -3.86 11.08 9.01
C LEU A 134 -3.59 11.36 10.50
N PHE A 135 -2.96 10.42 11.22
CA PHE A 135 -2.54 10.61 12.61
C PHE A 135 -1.35 11.57 12.78
N LEU A 136 -0.73 12.04 11.70
CA LEU A 136 0.32 13.07 11.75
C LEU A 136 -0.24 14.49 11.92
N PHE A 137 -1.54 14.67 11.74
CA PHE A 137 -2.21 15.98 11.78
C PHE A 137 -2.93 16.19 13.12
N SER A 138 -3.10 17.44 13.53
CA SER A 138 -3.85 17.78 14.76
C SER A 138 -5.33 17.42 14.62
N LYS A 139 -6.07 17.41 15.74
CA LYS A 139 -7.55 17.38 15.69
C LYS A 139 -8.06 18.61 14.95
N GLU A 140 -9.25 18.46 14.37
CA GLU A 140 -9.98 19.57 13.75
C GLU A 140 -10.29 20.65 14.81
N ASP A 141 -10.21 21.90 14.40
CA ASP A 141 -10.65 23.07 15.16
C ASP A 141 -11.59 23.92 14.29
N GLU A 142 -12.24 24.94 14.87
CA GLU A 142 -13.20 25.78 14.15
C GLU A 142 -12.59 26.48 12.92
N GLU A 143 -11.27 26.66 12.88
CA GLU A 143 -10.54 27.34 11.81
C GLU A 143 -10.19 26.42 10.62
N ASN A 144 -10.38 25.09 10.76
CA ASN A 144 -9.98 24.09 9.75
C ASN A 144 -11.15 23.26 9.16
N ARG A 145 -12.40 23.75 9.22
CA ARG A 145 -13.61 23.05 8.70
C ARG A 145 -13.51 22.60 7.23
N ASP A 146 -12.62 23.21 6.45
CA ASP A 146 -12.42 22.88 5.03
C ASP A 146 -11.61 21.61 4.79
N LEU A 147 -11.04 20.97 5.83
CA LEU A 147 -10.26 19.73 5.74
C LEU A 147 -10.59 18.77 6.89
N PRO A 148 -11.58 17.87 6.70
CA PRO A 148 -12.18 17.12 7.79
C PRO A 148 -11.42 15.81 8.07
N ILE A 149 -10.21 15.94 8.63
CA ILE A 149 -9.33 14.81 8.99
C ILE A 149 -10.02 13.84 9.95
N ASP A 150 -10.67 14.34 11.00
CA ASP A 150 -11.35 13.52 12.00
C ASP A 150 -12.56 12.81 11.38
N THR A 151 -13.28 13.46 10.46
CA THR A 151 -14.35 12.77 9.70
C THR A 151 -13.80 11.64 8.85
N MET A 152 -12.67 11.85 8.14
CA MET A 152 -12.03 10.78 7.36
C MET A 152 -11.60 9.61 8.25
N LEU A 153 -11.04 9.91 9.44
CA LEU A 153 -10.67 8.90 10.44
C LEU A 153 -11.90 8.12 10.91
N ASP A 154 -12.96 8.80 11.32
CA ASP A 154 -14.18 8.17 11.86
C ASP A 154 -14.85 7.23 10.85
N LEU A 155 -14.95 7.68 9.60
CA LEU A 155 -15.45 6.87 8.49
C LEU A 155 -14.57 5.62 8.27
N SER A 156 -13.26 5.80 8.23
CA SER A 156 -12.35 4.67 8.00
C SER A 156 -12.38 3.66 9.15
N ILE A 157 -12.44 4.13 10.39
CA ILE A 157 -12.53 3.28 11.58
C ILE A 157 -13.82 2.44 11.56
N ARG A 158 -14.95 3.02 11.16
CA ARG A 158 -16.20 2.27 10.94
C ARG A 158 -16.03 1.22 9.85
N ASN A 159 -15.41 1.57 8.73
CA ASN A 159 -15.16 0.62 7.65
C ASN A 159 -14.29 -0.57 8.09
N LEU A 160 -13.13 -0.31 8.71
CA LEU A 160 -12.17 -1.33 9.14
C LEU A 160 -12.80 -2.34 10.11
N LYS A 161 -13.72 -1.92 10.98
CA LYS A 161 -14.45 -2.82 11.88
C LYS A 161 -15.29 -3.86 11.12
N GLY A 162 -15.77 -3.53 9.94
CA GLY A 162 -16.56 -4.42 9.10
C GLY A 162 -15.78 -5.54 8.42
N PHE A 163 -14.45 -5.56 8.51
CA PHE A 163 -13.60 -6.65 8.04
C PHE A 163 -13.29 -7.69 9.14
N ARG A 164 -13.86 -7.51 10.33
CA ARG A 164 -13.71 -8.48 11.42
C ARG A 164 -14.34 -9.80 11.03
N ARG A 165 -13.62 -10.90 11.23
CA ARG A 165 -14.14 -12.26 11.11
C ARG A 165 -13.73 -13.10 12.31
N GLY A 166 -14.68 -13.37 13.20
CA GLY A 166 -14.41 -14.12 14.44
C GLY A 166 -13.36 -13.42 15.29
N LYS A 167 -12.24 -14.12 15.53
CA LYS A 167 -11.11 -13.65 16.36
C LYS A 167 -9.93 -13.09 15.53
N GLY A 168 -10.23 -12.43 14.42
CA GLY A 168 -9.23 -11.74 13.62
C GLY A 168 -9.88 -10.80 12.61
N TYR A 169 -9.06 -10.31 11.69
CA TYR A 169 -9.47 -9.50 10.55
C TYR A 169 -9.03 -10.20 9.27
N ASN A 170 -9.72 -9.91 8.19
CA ASN A 170 -9.45 -10.50 6.89
C ASN A 170 -9.23 -9.40 5.85
N PHE A 171 -8.47 -9.74 4.82
CA PHE A 171 -8.28 -8.91 3.63
C PHE A 171 -9.59 -8.44 3.01
N TRP A 172 -10.58 -9.34 2.91
CA TRP A 172 -11.93 -9.06 2.38
C TRP A 172 -13.00 -9.13 3.46
N PRO A 173 -14.11 -8.39 3.30
CA PRO A 173 -15.24 -8.49 4.20
C PRO A 173 -16.00 -9.82 4.00
N GLN A 174 -16.79 -10.19 5.00
CA GLN A 174 -17.68 -11.34 4.92
C GLN A 174 -18.80 -11.11 3.90
N ARG A 175 -19.19 -12.18 3.20
CA ARG A 175 -20.22 -12.19 2.16
C ARG A 175 -21.53 -12.72 2.70
N GLU A 176 -22.37 -11.79 3.17
CA GLU A 176 -23.71 -12.11 3.70
C GLU A 176 -24.67 -12.63 2.62
N ASP A 177 -24.38 -12.36 1.35
CA ASP A 177 -25.16 -12.81 0.19
C ASP A 177 -24.90 -14.28 -0.20
N LEU A 178 -23.91 -14.94 0.42
CA LEU A 178 -23.56 -16.33 0.11
C LEU A 178 -24.23 -17.32 1.08
N PRO A 179 -24.42 -18.59 0.66
CA PRO A 179 -25.05 -19.63 1.50
C PRO A 179 -24.32 -19.91 2.82
N ILE A 180 -23.01 -19.62 2.88
CA ILE A 180 -22.20 -19.68 4.10
C ILE A 180 -21.76 -18.25 4.39
N PRO A 181 -22.45 -17.54 5.31
CA PRO A 181 -22.25 -16.10 5.54
C PRO A 181 -20.83 -15.73 6.00
N GLN A 182 -20.05 -16.70 6.51
CA GLN A 182 -18.71 -16.49 7.01
C GLN A 182 -17.62 -16.48 5.91
N ILE A 183 -17.96 -16.86 4.68
CA ILE A 183 -17.05 -16.83 3.53
C ILE A 183 -16.65 -15.38 3.24
N VAL A 184 -15.37 -15.19 2.93
CA VAL A 184 -14.84 -13.92 2.42
C VAL A 184 -14.52 -14.06 0.93
N SER A 185 -14.74 -13.00 0.17
CA SER A 185 -14.31 -12.91 -1.23
C SER A 185 -14.48 -11.47 -1.73
N PRO A 186 -13.78 -11.06 -2.80
CA PRO A 186 -13.97 -9.75 -3.38
C PRO A 186 -15.40 -9.58 -3.90
N TYR A 187 -16.06 -8.47 -3.57
CA TYR A 187 -17.46 -8.23 -3.95
C TYR A 187 -17.68 -8.22 -5.45
N ASN A 188 -16.76 -7.58 -6.18
CA ASN A 188 -16.96 -7.22 -7.58
C ASN A 188 -16.38 -8.21 -8.58
N ILE A 189 -15.87 -9.37 -8.11
CA ILE A 189 -15.49 -10.48 -8.99
C ILE A 189 -16.69 -11.41 -9.15
N ASP A 190 -17.13 -11.61 -10.40
CA ASP A 190 -18.17 -12.57 -10.74
C ASP A 190 -17.62 -14.01 -10.63
N MET A 191 -17.89 -14.63 -9.49
CA MET A 191 -17.47 -15.99 -9.20
C MET A 191 -18.03 -17.03 -10.18
N PRO A 192 -19.31 -17.00 -10.60
CA PRO A 192 -19.80 -17.85 -11.70
C PRO A 192 -19.00 -17.77 -13.00
N ALA A 193 -18.51 -16.58 -13.38
CA ALA A 193 -17.68 -16.42 -14.57
C ALA A 193 -16.27 -16.98 -14.37
N VAL A 194 -15.68 -16.77 -13.19
CA VAL A 194 -14.40 -17.39 -12.83
C VAL A 194 -14.52 -18.92 -12.83
N ASP A 195 -15.60 -19.47 -12.28
CA ASP A 195 -15.88 -20.91 -12.30
C ASP A 195 -15.91 -21.46 -13.72
N ARG A 196 -16.71 -20.85 -14.62
CA ARG A 196 -16.76 -21.25 -16.03
C ARG A 196 -15.39 -21.20 -16.71
N MET A 197 -14.63 -20.12 -16.50
CA MET A 197 -13.29 -19.96 -17.06
C MET A 197 -12.35 -21.08 -16.59
N LEU A 198 -12.35 -21.39 -15.29
CA LEU A 198 -11.49 -22.43 -14.73
C LEU A 198 -11.92 -23.84 -15.16
N GLN A 199 -13.22 -24.10 -15.30
CA GLN A 199 -13.71 -25.36 -15.85
C GLN A 199 -13.29 -25.55 -17.32
N GLN A 200 -13.34 -24.48 -18.13
CA GLN A 200 -12.83 -24.51 -19.50
C GLN A 200 -11.32 -24.77 -19.55
N TYR A 201 -10.55 -24.10 -18.68
CA TYR A 201 -9.12 -24.35 -18.53
C TYR A 201 -8.83 -25.81 -18.15
N LEU A 202 -9.56 -26.39 -17.20
CA LEU A 202 -9.36 -27.78 -16.79
C LEU A 202 -9.76 -28.78 -17.88
N GLY A 203 -10.68 -28.43 -18.77
CA GLY A 203 -11.02 -29.23 -19.94
C GLY A 203 -9.97 -29.22 -21.05
N ASN A 204 -9.17 -28.14 -21.15
CA ASN A 204 -8.09 -28.00 -22.12
C ASN A 204 -6.92 -27.15 -21.56
N PRO A 205 -6.10 -27.70 -20.64
CA PRO A 205 -5.04 -26.93 -19.98
C PRO A 205 -3.89 -26.56 -20.92
N ASP A 206 -3.78 -27.24 -22.05
CA ASP A 206 -2.74 -27.01 -23.07
C ASP A 206 -3.09 -25.92 -24.08
N ASP A 207 -4.28 -25.31 -23.98
CA ASP A 207 -4.71 -24.24 -24.86
C ASP A 207 -3.67 -23.10 -24.91
N PRO A 208 -3.17 -22.74 -26.11
CA PRO A 208 -2.24 -21.63 -26.28
C PRO A 208 -2.72 -20.32 -25.67
N LEU A 209 -4.04 -20.09 -25.59
CA LEU A 209 -4.63 -18.93 -24.95
C LEU A 209 -4.23 -18.86 -23.47
N TYR A 210 -4.39 -19.95 -22.72
CA TYR A 210 -4.06 -19.97 -21.29
C TYR A 210 -2.55 -19.85 -21.07
N LYS A 211 -1.73 -20.51 -21.91
CA LYS A 211 -0.27 -20.34 -21.86
C LYS A 211 0.16 -18.91 -22.13
N THR A 212 -0.55 -18.20 -23.00
CA THR A 212 -0.31 -16.77 -23.29
C THR A 212 -0.78 -15.87 -22.16
N LEU A 213 -1.96 -16.12 -21.58
CA LEU A 213 -2.56 -15.28 -20.53
C LEU A 213 -1.87 -15.43 -19.18
N PHE A 214 -1.55 -16.67 -18.81
CA PHE A 214 -1.03 -16.99 -17.49
C PHE A 214 0.47 -17.26 -17.49
N GLY A 215 1.05 -17.69 -18.61
CA GLY A 215 2.44 -18.14 -18.68
C GLY A 215 2.63 -19.59 -18.25
N GLU A 216 3.53 -20.32 -18.92
CA GLU A 216 3.73 -21.77 -18.71
C GLU A 216 4.15 -22.13 -17.28
N LYS A 217 5.08 -21.35 -16.71
CA LYS A 217 5.61 -21.58 -15.35
C LYS A 217 4.52 -21.43 -14.28
N ILE A 218 3.63 -20.46 -14.49
CA ILE A 218 2.53 -20.12 -13.60
C ILE A 218 1.46 -21.20 -13.63
N ILE A 219 1.08 -21.63 -14.85
CA ILE A 219 0.19 -22.77 -15.05
C ILE A 219 0.73 -24.00 -14.32
N ALA A 220 2.00 -24.32 -14.48
CA ALA A 220 2.60 -25.47 -13.82
C ALA A 220 2.53 -25.37 -12.28
N GLN A 221 2.66 -24.17 -11.70
CA GLN A 221 2.57 -23.93 -10.26
C GLN A 221 1.14 -23.99 -9.73
N LEU A 222 0.17 -23.45 -10.47
CA LEU A 222 -1.21 -23.30 -10.03
C LEU A 222 -2.11 -24.48 -10.41
N HIS A 223 -1.78 -25.24 -11.45
CA HIS A 223 -2.67 -26.29 -11.97
C HIS A 223 -3.12 -27.25 -10.87
N GLY A 224 -2.18 -27.79 -10.08
CA GLY A 224 -2.50 -28.69 -8.98
C GLY A 224 -3.35 -28.05 -7.88
N TRP A 225 -3.24 -26.73 -7.68
CA TRP A 225 -4.11 -26.00 -6.76
C TRP A 225 -5.52 -25.78 -7.33
N ILE A 226 -5.61 -25.38 -8.59
CA ILE A 226 -6.88 -25.22 -9.31
C ILE A 226 -7.64 -26.55 -9.34
N VAL A 227 -6.97 -27.66 -9.68
CA VAL A 227 -7.57 -29.01 -9.64
C VAL A 227 -8.12 -29.32 -8.25
N ARG A 228 -7.35 -29.05 -7.18
CA ARG A 228 -7.83 -29.28 -5.81
C ARG A 228 -9.05 -28.43 -5.46
N CYS A 229 -9.08 -27.16 -5.85
CA CYS A 229 -10.23 -26.30 -5.57
C CYS A 229 -11.45 -26.73 -6.40
N MET A 230 -11.29 -26.96 -7.70
CA MET A 230 -12.44 -27.13 -8.61
C MET A 230 -12.99 -28.56 -8.64
N GLN A 231 -12.17 -29.58 -8.38
CA GLN A 231 -12.53 -30.99 -8.61
C GLN A 231 -12.53 -31.84 -7.33
N SER A 232 -12.08 -31.32 -6.19
CA SER A 232 -12.10 -32.07 -4.94
C SER A 232 -13.53 -32.28 -4.44
N PRO A 233 -13.98 -33.52 -4.19
CA PRO A 233 -15.30 -33.77 -3.60
C PRO A 233 -15.42 -33.25 -2.16
N ARG A 234 -14.30 -32.90 -1.51
CA ARG A 234 -14.30 -32.26 -0.19
C ARG A 234 -14.51 -30.75 -0.27
N ASN A 235 -14.25 -30.12 -1.40
CA ASN A 235 -14.51 -28.69 -1.55
C ASN A 235 -15.98 -28.45 -1.89
N ARG A 236 -16.78 -28.11 -0.87
CA ARG A 236 -18.20 -27.78 -1.04
C ARG A 236 -18.43 -26.35 -1.54
N GLU A 237 -17.41 -25.49 -1.46
CA GLU A 237 -17.49 -24.08 -1.85
C GLU A 237 -17.15 -23.86 -3.33
N GLY A 238 -16.55 -24.85 -4.00
CA GLY A 238 -16.12 -24.74 -5.39
C GLY A 238 -15.13 -23.60 -5.59
N VAL A 239 -15.40 -22.74 -6.57
CA VAL A 239 -14.52 -21.62 -6.95
C VAL A 239 -14.23 -20.64 -5.80
N TYR A 240 -15.14 -20.50 -4.83
CA TYR A 240 -14.97 -19.57 -3.71
C TYR A 240 -13.75 -19.91 -2.85
N ALA A 241 -13.33 -21.17 -2.79
CA ALA A 241 -12.13 -21.59 -2.05
C ALA A 241 -10.82 -20.93 -2.55
N LEU A 242 -10.81 -20.36 -3.76
CA LEU A 242 -9.67 -19.60 -4.29
C LEU A 242 -9.51 -18.22 -3.64
N PHE A 243 -10.61 -17.66 -3.11
CA PHE A 243 -10.67 -16.32 -2.54
C PHE A 243 -11.03 -16.31 -1.05
N ASN A 244 -11.64 -17.39 -0.54
CA ASN A 244 -11.98 -17.55 0.86
C ASN A 244 -10.71 -17.81 1.70
N ILE A 245 -9.85 -16.81 1.86
CA ILE A 245 -8.58 -16.92 2.59
C ILE A 245 -8.82 -16.88 4.10
N PRO A 246 -7.91 -17.45 4.93
CA PRO A 246 -7.97 -17.32 6.38
C PRO A 246 -7.78 -15.88 6.83
N ASN A 247 -8.10 -15.58 8.09
CA ASN A 247 -7.65 -14.33 8.69
C ASN A 247 -6.13 -14.32 8.61
N ASP A 248 -5.54 -13.19 8.35
CA ASP A 248 -4.09 -13.07 8.23
C ASP A 248 -3.55 -12.13 9.29
N ALA A 249 -2.27 -12.33 9.61
CA ALA A 249 -1.59 -11.55 10.63
C ALA A 249 -1.37 -10.09 10.21
N ASP A 250 -1.40 -9.79 8.91
CA ASP A 250 -1.15 -8.45 8.39
C ASP A 250 -2.34 -7.52 8.63
N ASP A 251 -3.51 -7.93 8.15
CA ASP A 251 -4.76 -7.18 8.28
C ASP A 251 -5.17 -7.03 9.75
N LEU A 252 -5.03 -8.10 10.57
CA LEU A 252 -5.23 -8.01 12.02
C LEU A 252 -4.31 -6.95 12.65
N SER A 253 -3.03 -6.97 12.31
CA SER A 253 -2.04 -6.07 12.93
C SER A 253 -2.26 -4.64 12.51
N MET A 254 -2.55 -4.40 11.23
CA MET A 254 -2.81 -3.04 10.74
C MET A 254 -4.11 -2.47 11.28
N ALA A 255 -5.20 -3.24 11.32
CA ALA A 255 -6.46 -2.78 11.93
C ALA A 255 -6.27 -2.41 13.40
N THR A 256 -5.65 -3.29 14.19
CA THR A 256 -5.42 -3.07 15.63
C THR A 256 -4.47 -1.92 15.91
N ALA A 257 -3.45 -1.70 15.09
CA ALA A 257 -2.57 -0.54 15.21
C ALA A 257 -3.34 0.77 14.97
N ILE A 258 -4.17 0.82 13.93
CA ILE A 258 -5.01 1.99 13.62
C ILE A 258 -6.00 2.25 14.75
N PHE A 259 -6.63 1.21 15.30
CA PHE A 259 -7.51 1.37 16.47
C PHE A 259 -6.77 1.88 17.70
N GLY A 260 -5.54 1.42 17.94
CA GLY A 260 -4.69 1.93 19.02
C GLY A 260 -4.32 3.41 18.86
N LEU A 261 -3.98 3.84 17.64
CA LEU A 261 -3.72 5.25 17.34
C LEU A 261 -4.98 6.10 17.53
N TYR A 262 -6.13 5.61 17.05
CA TYR A 262 -7.41 6.29 17.17
C TYR A 262 -7.86 6.45 18.61
N ALA A 263 -7.74 5.38 19.42
CA ALA A 263 -8.06 5.42 20.84
C ALA A 263 -7.18 6.44 21.59
N LYS A 264 -5.86 6.40 21.35
CA LYS A 264 -4.92 7.36 21.95
C LYS A 264 -5.17 8.80 21.51
N ARG A 265 -5.51 9.03 20.23
CA ARG A 265 -5.84 10.37 19.72
C ARG A 265 -7.09 10.92 20.42
N ASN A 266 -8.08 10.07 20.67
CA ASN A 266 -9.40 10.46 21.17
C ASN A 266 -9.59 10.25 22.67
N ASP A 267 -8.51 9.95 23.40
CA ASP A 267 -8.54 9.64 24.84
C ASP A 267 -9.60 8.58 25.18
N LEU A 268 -9.82 7.62 24.26
CA LEU A 268 -10.72 6.50 24.45
C LEU A 268 -9.96 5.45 25.27
N GLU A 269 -10.53 5.04 26.40
CA GLU A 269 -9.94 4.04 27.30
C GLU A 269 -9.64 2.70 26.57
N ASN A 270 -8.89 1.82 27.25
CA ASN A 270 -8.37 0.53 26.76
C ASN A 270 -9.41 -0.45 26.18
N THR A 271 -10.71 -0.13 26.18
CA THR A 271 -11.79 -0.96 25.62
C THR A 271 -11.87 -0.93 24.09
N PHE A 272 -11.25 0.06 23.44
CA PHE A 272 -11.31 0.19 21.98
C PHE A 272 -10.36 -0.76 21.23
N VAL A 273 -9.25 -1.15 21.87
CA VAL A 273 -8.25 -2.03 21.26
C VAL A 273 -8.45 -3.45 21.76
N GLU A 274 -8.82 -4.35 20.86
CA GLU A 274 -8.97 -5.77 21.18
C GLU A 274 -7.61 -6.48 21.27
N THR A 275 -6.81 -6.14 22.29
CA THR A 275 -5.46 -6.67 22.49
C THR A 275 -5.44 -8.20 22.57
N ASP A 276 -6.48 -8.81 23.14
CA ASP A 276 -6.62 -10.26 23.21
C ASP A 276 -6.65 -10.89 21.81
N ILE A 277 -7.32 -10.24 20.85
CA ILE A 277 -7.38 -10.69 19.46
C ILE A 277 -6.01 -10.56 18.82
N LEU A 278 -5.32 -9.43 19.03
CA LEU A 278 -3.97 -9.23 18.50
C LEU A 278 -2.99 -10.32 18.97
N THR A 279 -3.07 -10.76 20.24
CA THR A 279 -2.18 -11.81 20.75
C THR A 279 -2.40 -13.19 20.13
N ASN A 280 -3.49 -13.43 19.39
CA ASN A 280 -3.72 -14.70 18.70
C ASN A 280 -2.66 -15.01 17.62
N VAL A 281 -1.93 -14.01 17.12
CA VAL A 281 -0.79 -14.24 16.21
C VAL A 281 0.24 -15.18 16.83
N SER A 282 0.36 -15.22 18.16
CA SER A 282 1.28 -16.11 18.88
C SER A 282 0.94 -17.59 18.81
N LEU A 283 -0.27 -17.93 18.35
CA LEU A 283 -0.69 -19.31 18.08
C LEU A 283 -0.14 -19.83 16.74
N PHE A 284 0.24 -18.93 15.84
CA PHE A 284 0.64 -19.25 14.48
C PHE A 284 2.10 -18.84 14.25
N LEU A 285 3.01 -19.71 14.67
CA LEU A 285 4.45 -19.48 14.60
C LEU A 285 5.14 -20.52 13.71
N ASP A 286 6.22 -20.10 13.07
CA ASP A 286 7.14 -20.96 12.34
C ASP A 286 7.98 -21.80 13.33
N THR A 287 7.35 -22.79 13.96
CA THR A 287 7.97 -23.69 14.94
C THR A 287 7.50 -25.13 14.73
N ASN A 288 8.45 -26.04 14.55
CA ASN A 288 8.23 -27.48 14.37
C ASN A 288 7.22 -27.82 13.26
N ARG A 289 7.21 -27.02 12.19
CA ARG A 289 6.32 -27.23 11.05
C ARG A 289 6.77 -28.44 10.22
N THR A 290 5.80 -29.16 9.68
CA THR A 290 6.01 -30.33 8.82
C THR A 290 5.97 -29.96 7.34
N LYS A 291 5.39 -28.79 7.00
CA LYS A 291 5.29 -28.23 5.66
C LYS A 291 6.12 -26.96 5.58
N GLU A 292 6.68 -26.71 4.41
CA GLU A 292 7.48 -25.52 4.12
C GLU A 292 7.06 -24.95 2.76
N ASP A 293 6.96 -23.63 2.68
CA ASP A 293 6.71 -22.94 1.42
C ASP A 293 8.06 -22.64 0.77
N GLY A 294 8.30 -23.09 -0.46
CA GLY A 294 9.60 -22.82 -1.12
C GLY A 294 9.91 -21.32 -1.27
N ARG A 295 8.88 -20.47 -1.24
CA ARG A 295 9.00 -19.02 -1.47
C ARG A 295 9.57 -18.28 -0.27
N ASP A 296 9.39 -18.79 0.95
CA ASP A 296 9.88 -18.16 2.19
C ASP A 296 11.19 -18.78 2.71
N SER A 297 11.91 -19.50 1.85
CA SER A 297 13.18 -20.18 2.17
C SER A 297 14.26 -19.28 2.79
N PHE A 298 14.16 -17.94 2.62
CA PHE A 298 15.02 -16.96 3.29
C PHE A 298 14.98 -17.05 4.82
N LYS A 299 13.88 -17.54 5.41
CA LYS A 299 13.68 -17.61 6.86
C LYS A 299 14.45 -18.78 7.50
N GLY A 300 14.86 -19.76 6.69
CA GLY A 300 15.33 -21.05 7.18
C GLY A 300 14.20 -21.91 7.78
N LYS A 301 14.55 -22.84 8.67
CA LYS A 301 13.59 -23.66 9.40
C LYS A 301 13.45 -23.15 10.83
N ASN A 302 12.25 -23.26 11.39
CA ASN A 302 11.97 -22.94 12.78
C ASN A 302 12.42 -21.52 13.16
N SER A 303 12.13 -20.55 12.31
CA SER A 303 12.51 -19.16 12.56
C SER A 303 11.85 -18.60 13.82
N GLY A 304 10.74 -19.19 14.27
CA GLY A 304 9.93 -18.71 15.40
C GLY A 304 9.12 -17.46 15.09
N ALA A 305 9.21 -16.95 13.85
CA ALA A 305 8.47 -15.80 13.38
C ALA A 305 6.98 -16.11 13.18
N PHE A 306 6.16 -15.06 13.08
CA PHE A 306 4.73 -15.19 12.83
C PHE A 306 4.46 -15.70 11.41
N LEU A 307 3.50 -16.63 11.32
CA LEU A 307 2.96 -17.08 10.06
C LEU A 307 1.96 -16.07 9.50
N THR A 308 1.85 -16.00 8.18
CA THR A 308 0.94 -15.09 7.47
C THR A 308 -0.51 -15.43 7.79
N TRP A 309 -0.92 -16.69 7.65
CA TRP A 309 -2.31 -17.11 7.82
C TRP A 309 -2.58 -17.61 9.23
N GLN A 310 -3.68 -17.17 9.83
CA GLN A 310 -4.14 -17.58 11.16
C GLN A 310 -5.00 -18.86 11.08
N LYS A 311 -4.44 -19.91 10.45
CA LYS A 311 -5.03 -21.24 10.35
C LYS A 311 -3.92 -22.30 10.45
N ASP A 312 -4.22 -23.41 11.12
CA ASP A 312 -3.29 -24.55 11.17
C ASP A 312 -3.25 -25.23 9.81
N GLU A 313 -2.06 -25.27 9.19
CA GLU A 313 -1.86 -25.90 7.90
C GLU A 313 -1.97 -27.43 7.93
N ASN A 314 -2.01 -28.06 9.11
CA ASN A 314 -2.21 -29.51 9.26
C ASN A 314 -3.68 -29.92 9.21
N GLU A 315 -4.61 -28.97 9.37
CA GLU A 315 -6.03 -29.24 9.20
C GLU A 315 -6.35 -29.62 7.74
N PRO A 316 -7.40 -30.42 7.50
CA PRO A 316 -7.83 -30.71 6.14
C PRO A 316 -8.22 -29.42 5.40
N ILE A 317 -7.72 -29.29 4.16
CA ILE A 317 -7.72 -28.04 3.37
C ILE A 317 -9.09 -27.36 3.28
N PHE A 318 -10.13 -28.15 3.00
CA PHE A 318 -11.49 -27.67 2.74
C PHE A 318 -12.45 -27.95 3.90
N ASP A 319 -11.94 -28.45 5.03
CA ASP A 319 -12.74 -28.54 6.24
C ASP A 319 -12.75 -27.15 6.91
N HIS A 320 -13.86 -26.83 7.56
CA HIS A 320 -14.08 -25.53 8.20
C HIS A 320 -13.99 -24.33 7.24
N PRO A 321 -14.82 -24.28 6.18
CA PRO A 321 -14.87 -23.15 5.24
C PRO A 321 -15.02 -21.77 5.90
N GLU A 322 -15.70 -21.69 7.04
CA GLU A 322 -15.86 -20.48 7.84
C GLU A 322 -14.53 -19.87 8.34
N SER A 323 -13.44 -20.66 8.35
CA SER A 323 -12.08 -20.26 8.72
C SER A 323 -11.19 -19.91 7.52
N GLY A 324 -11.70 -20.08 6.29
CA GLY A 324 -10.96 -19.91 5.05
C GLY A 324 -10.01 -21.05 4.69
N VAL A 325 -9.34 -20.92 3.56
CA VAL A 325 -8.49 -21.92 2.91
C VAL A 325 -7.11 -21.32 2.67
N ILE A 326 -6.08 -21.88 3.32
CA ILE A 326 -4.70 -21.42 3.13
C ILE A 326 -4.33 -21.60 1.64
N PRO A 327 -3.92 -20.53 0.93
CA PRO A 327 -3.48 -20.64 -0.46
C PRO A 327 -2.38 -21.68 -0.63
N LEU A 328 -2.54 -22.57 -1.62
CA LEU A 328 -1.65 -23.71 -1.86
C LEU A 328 -1.54 -24.74 -0.73
N ALA A 329 -2.39 -24.64 0.31
CA ALA A 329 -2.43 -25.52 1.48
C ALA A 329 -1.14 -25.58 2.32
N VAL A 330 -0.31 -24.53 2.22
CA VAL A 330 0.93 -24.37 3.00
C VAL A 330 1.01 -22.93 3.47
N ASN A 331 1.22 -22.73 4.76
CA ASN A 331 1.39 -21.42 5.37
C ASN A 331 2.82 -20.91 5.11
N ASN A 332 3.09 -19.64 5.36
CA ASN A 332 4.40 -19.06 5.14
C ASN A 332 4.70 -17.91 6.09
N VAL A 333 5.94 -17.46 6.07
CA VAL A 333 6.42 -16.26 6.75
C VAL A 333 6.71 -15.19 5.70
N ASP A 334 6.08 -14.03 5.86
CA ASP A 334 6.36 -12.84 5.05
C ASP A 334 6.98 -11.74 5.93
N ALA A 335 8.00 -11.05 5.41
CA ALA A 335 8.75 -10.05 6.16
C ALA A 335 7.97 -8.74 6.38
N VAL A 336 7.11 -8.34 5.45
CA VAL A 336 6.23 -7.17 5.60
C VAL A 336 5.15 -7.48 6.63
N VAL A 337 4.55 -8.67 6.57
CA VAL A 337 3.56 -9.14 7.55
C VAL A 337 4.17 -9.12 8.95
N ASN A 338 5.37 -9.69 9.13
CA ASN A 338 6.05 -9.68 10.42
C ASN A 338 6.42 -8.26 10.89
N ALA A 339 6.79 -7.36 9.98
CA ALA A 339 7.04 -5.96 10.34
C ALA A 339 5.76 -5.27 10.85
N ASN A 340 4.60 -5.53 10.23
CA ASN A 340 3.32 -4.98 10.65
C ASN A 340 2.83 -5.57 11.98
N VAL A 341 3.03 -6.87 12.20
CA VAL A 341 2.78 -7.52 13.51
C VAL A 341 3.63 -6.89 14.61
N LEU A 342 4.94 -6.73 14.37
CA LEU A 342 5.85 -6.10 15.32
C LEU A 342 5.47 -4.65 15.61
N PHE A 343 5.09 -3.89 14.59
CA PHE A 343 4.57 -2.53 14.74
C PHE A 343 3.36 -2.50 15.67
N SER A 344 2.34 -3.31 15.40
CA SER A 344 1.10 -3.31 16.19
C SER A 344 1.32 -3.80 17.63
N LEU A 345 2.06 -4.90 17.82
CA LEU A 345 2.37 -5.42 19.15
C LEU A 345 3.14 -4.40 19.99
N ALA A 346 4.17 -3.78 19.42
CA ALA A 346 4.99 -2.81 20.16
C ALA A 346 4.22 -1.52 20.46
N LEU A 347 3.44 -1.00 19.50
CA LEU A 347 2.57 0.16 19.68
C LEU A 347 1.56 -0.04 20.83
N ASN A 348 1.11 -1.28 21.03
CA ASN A 348 0.16 -1.69 22.08
C ASN A 348 0.83 -2.27 23.33
N ASN A 349 2.14 -2.11 23.51
CA ASN A 349 2.91 -2.57 24.68
C ASN A 349 2.90 -4.12 24.89
N LEU A 350 2.76 -4.90 23.82
CA LEU A 350 2.68 -6.37 23.83
C LEU A 350 4.01 -7.02 23.37
N THR A 351 5.15 -6.42 23.71
CA THR A 351 6.49 -6.86 23.27
C THR A 351 6.95 -8.19 23.88
N GLN A 352 6.22 -8.73 24.86
CA GLN A 352 6.46 -10.06 25.46
C GLN A 352 5.67 -11.18 24.76
N THR A 353 4.90 -10.87 23.72
CA THR A 353 4.17 -11.87 22.95
C THR A 353 5.14 -12.88 22.34
N LYS A 354 4.83 -14.17 22.46
CA LYS A 354 5.65 -15.25 21.88
C LYS A 354 5.80 -15.04 20.37
N GLY A 355 7.03 -15.16 19.86
CA GLY A 355 7.39 -14.88 18.46
C GLY A 355 7.91 -13.46 18.23
N PHE A 356 7.69 -12.51 19.15
CA PHE A 356 8.11 -11.12 18.97
C PHE A 356 9.63 -10.98 18.79
N ARG A 357 10.43 -11.63 19.65
CA ARG A 357 11.91 -11.53 19.61
C ARG A 357 12.48 -12.25 18.39
N GLU A 358 11.90 -13.38 18.06
CA GLU A 358 12.23 -14.21 16.90
C GLU A 358 11.98 -13.43 15.60
N SER A 359 10.83 -12.78 15.47
CA SER A 359 10.52 -11.90 14.34
C SER A 359 11.46 -10.70 14.24
N VAL A 360 11.78 -10.01 15.35
CA VAL A 360 12.78 -8.92 15.34
C VAL A 360 14.13 -9.41 14.82
N THR A 361 14.55 -10.60 15.26
CA THR A 361 15.81 -11.22 14.84
C THR A 361 15.79 -11.60 13.36
N LEU A 362 14.70 -12.19 12.88
CA LEU A 362 14.51 -12.52 11.46
C LEU A 362 14.64 -11.27 10.59
N LEU A 363 13.94 -10.19 10.92
CA LEU A 363 13.96 -8.96 10.12
C LEU A 363 15.35 -8.30 10.12
N ALA A 364 16.05 -8.31 11.25
CA ALA A 364 17.43 -7.80 11.32
C ALA A 364 18.37 -8.63 10.42
N ASN A 365 18.30 -9.97 10.50
CA ASN A 365 19.12 -10.87 9.68
C ASN A 365 18.85 -10.71 8.18
N LEU A 366 17.60 -10.50 7.79
CA LEU A 366 17.21 -10.23 6.39
C LEU A 366 17.88 -8.97 5.83
N ILE A 367 17.97 -7.93 6.66
CA ILE A 367 18.63 -6.68 6.29
C ILE A 367 20.15 -6.87 6.24
N GLU A 368 20.74 -7.47 7.28
CA GLU A 368 22.19 -7.66 7.38
C GLU A 368 22.76 -8.54 6.26
N SER A 369 22.02 -9.58 5.87
CA SER A 369 22.37 -10.47 4.75
C SER A 369 22.05 -9.89 3.37
N GLY A 370 21.30 -8.78 3.28
CA GLY A 370 20.83 -8.21 2.02
C GLY A 370 19.75 -9.05 1.32
N ALA A 371 19.11 -9.99 2.03
CA ALA A 371 18.06 -10.87 1.49
C ALA A 371 16.68 -10.18 1.40
N TRP A 372 16.51 -9.05 2.09
CA TRP A 372 15.25 -8.32 2.18
C TRP A 372 14.51 -8.02 0.86
N PRO A 373 15.16 -7.78 -0.31
CA PRO A 373 14.42 -7.47 -1.55
C PRO A 373 13.55 -8.63 -2.07
N LYS A 374 13.73 -9.84 -1.54
CA LYS A 374 12.96 -11.04 -1.90
C LYS A 374 12.10 -11.56 -0.75
N ALA A 375 12.11 -10.88 0.40
CA ALA A 375 11.47 -11.36 1.62
C ALA A 375 9.99 -10.90 1.77
N ALA A 376 9.54 -10.03 0.87
CA ALA A 376 8.16 -9.61 0.75
C ALA A 376 7.48 -10.44 -0.35
N LEU A 377 6.77 -11.50 0.05
CA LEU A 377 6.12 -12.45 -0.84
C LEU A 377 4.92 -11.79 -1.53
N TYR A 378 4.12 -11.05 -0.77
CA TYR A 378 2.84 -10.49 -1.24
C TYR A 378 2.92 -9.04 -1.72
N TYR A 379 4.08 -8.40 -1.57
CA TYR A 379 4.29 -6.99 -1.87
C TYR A 379 5.34 -6.84 -2.98
N PRO A 380 4.93 -6.74 -4.26
CA PRO A 380 5.86 -6.64 -5.40
C PRO A 380 6.61 -5.30 -5.43
N GLN A 381 6.13 -4.31 -4.70
CA GLN A 381 6.79 -3.02 -4.50
C GLN A 381 8.00 -3.19 -3.59
N ARG A 382 9.19 -3.10 -4.18
CA ARG A 382 10.49 -3.30 -3.53
C ARG A 382 10.67 -2.46 -2.25
N MET A 383 10.14 -1.24 -2.22
CA MET A 383 10.28 -0.33 -1.06
C MET A 383 9.29 -0.62 0.08
N MET A 384 8.37 -1.58 -0.08
CA MET A 384 7.38 -1.88 0.95
C MET A 384 7.99 -2.48 2.22
N PHE A 385 8.95 -3.40 2.07
CA PHE A 385 9.66 -3.95 3.24
C PHE A 385 10.44 -2.86 4.00
N PRO A 386 11.31 -2.04 3.34
CA PRO A 386 11.97 -0.92 4.00
C PRO A 386 11.00 0.03 4.71
N TYR A 387 9.86 0.36 4.09
CA TYR A 387 8.81 1.16 4.73
C TYR A 387 8.27 0.49 6.00
N ALA A 388 7.80 -0.75 5.91
CA ALA A 388 7.14 -1.44 7.00
C ALA A 388 8.09 -1.66 8.20
N VAL A 389 9.32 -2.14 7.95
CA VAL A 389 10.29 -2.41 9.02
C VAL A 389 10.77 -1.13 9.70
N THR A 390 10.97 -0.05 8.95
CA THR A 390 11.38 1.24 9.54
C THR A 390 10.23 1.91 10.29
N ARG A 391 8.97 1.72 9.89
CA ARG A 391 7.79 2.14 10.67
C ARG A 391 7.70 1.36 11.98
N ALA A 392 7.89 0.04 11.94
CA ALA A 392 7.94 -0.76 13.16
C ALA A 392 9.08 -0.28 14.08
N TRP A 393 10.26 0.00 13.53
CA TRP A 393 11.40 0.55 14.27
C TRP A 393 11.09 1.91 14.90
N ARG A 394 10.64 2.88 14.09
CA ARG A 394 10.43 4.27 14.52
C ARG A 394 9.17 4.42 15.37
N ASP A 395 8.04 4.00 14.84
CA ASP A 395 6.72 4.31 15.39
C ASP A 395 6.21 3.19 16.32
N GLY A 396 6.62 1.94 16.07
CA GLY A 396 6.38 0.81 16.98
C GLY A 396 7.40 0.74 18.12
N GLY A 397 8.61 1.26 17.93
CA GLY A 397 9.66 1.27 18.96
C GLY A 397 10.35 -0.08 19.15
N ILE A 398 10.53 -0.89 18.11
CA ILE A 398 11.22 -2.20 18.18
C ILE A 398 12.75 -2.08 18.31
N HIS A 399 13.21 -1.25 19.24
CA HIS A 399 14.62 -0.95 19.43
C HIS A 399 15.39 -2.11 20.04
N SER A 400 16.40 -2.59 19.32
CA SER A 400 17.39 -3.56 19.82
C SER A 400 18.77 -3.25 19.20
N PRO A 401 19.87 -3.70 19.82
CA PRO A 401 21.21 -3.52 19.24
C PRO A 401 21.33 -4.10 17.82
N GLY A 402 20.80 -5.31 17.59
CA GLY A 402 20.78 -5.95 16.27
C GLY A 402 19.97 -5.15 15.26
N MET A 403 18.77 -4.71 15.64
CA MET A 403 17.96 -3.90 14.73
C MET A 403 18.59 -2.53 14.42
N ARG A 404 19.33 -1.93 15.36
CA ARG A 404 20.10 -0.69 15.09
C ARG A 404 21.20 -0.91 14.06
N ILE A 405 21.92 -2.04 14.14
CA ILE A 405 22.93 -2.44 13.14
C ILE A 405 22.24 -2.62 11.78
N ALA A 406 21.13 -3.34 11.74
CA ALA A 406 20.32 -3.52 10.55
C ALA A 406 19.88 -2.17 9.94
N MET A 407 19.37 -1.21 10.73
CA MET A 407 18.97 0.11 10.21
C MET A 407 20.12 0.86 9.54
N ARG A 408 21.35 0.80 10.07
CA ARG A 408 22.53 1.40 9.41
C ARG A 408 22.82 0.74 8.06
N ARG A 409 22.71 -0.59 8.00
CA ARG A 409 22.88 -1.33 6.74
C ARG A 409 21.79 -0.98 5.74
N LEU A 410 20.52 -0.99 6.16
CA LEU A 410 19.38 -0.64 5.32
C LEU A 410 19.52 0.77 4.76
N MET A 411 19.90 1.75 5.58
CA MET A 411 20.16 3.12 5.11
C MET A 411 21.24 3.16 4.04
N THR A 412 22.32 2.40 4.23
CA THR A 412 23.40 2.30 3.24
C THR A 412 22.87 1.75 1.91
N ASP A 413 22.13 0.64 1.95
CA ASP A 413 21.54 0.01 0.77
C ASP A 413 20.58 0.97 0.05
N LEU A 414 19.68 1.64 0.79
CA LEU A 414 18.70 2.58 0.23
C LEU A 414 19.36 3.81 -0.42
N LEU A 415 20.38 4.39 0.21
CA LEU A 415 21.11 5.53 -0.36
C LEU A 415 21.99 5.11 -1.55
N GLN A 416 22.41 3.84 -1.65
CA GLN A 416 23.07 3.34 -2.86
C GLN A 416 22.08 3.12 -4.00
N GLU A 417 20.85 2.70 -3.70
CA GLU A 417 19.82 2.43 -4.70
C GLU A 417 19.16 3.71 -5.26
N GLN A 418 19.04 4.75 -4.42
CA GLN A 418 18.41 6.01 -4.78
C GLN A 418 19.13 6.71 -5.94
N LYS A 419 18.37 7.13 -6.96
CA LYS A 419 18.89 7.77 -8.18
C LYS A 419 19.30 9.21 -7.93
N LEU A 420 20.58 9.45 -7.62
CA LEU A 420 21.13 10.78 -7.39
C LEU A 420 22.20 11.23 -8.40
N ASP A 421 22.37 10.50 -9.50
CA ASP A 421 23.52 10.69 -10.40
C ASP A 421 23.50 12.05 -11.14
N ASP A 422 22.31 12.56 -11.48
CA ASP A 422 22.17 13.84 -12.21
C ASP A 422 20.86 14.57 -11.80
N PRO A 423 20.94 15.74 -11.13
CA PRO A 423 19.78 16.52 -10.68
C PRO A 423 18.91 17.06 -11.80
N THR A 424 19.41 17.09 -13.04
CA THR A 424 18.63 17.51 -14.21
C THR A 424 17.74 16.41 -14.75
N LYS A 425 18.01 15.14 -14.40
CA LYS A 425 17.24 14.01 -14.90
C LYS A 425 15.86 13.93 -14.25
N PRO A 426 14.84 13.45 -14.98
CA PRO A 426 13.51 13.29 -14.42
C PRO A 426 13.49 12.29 -13.26
N HIS A 427 14.41 11.32 -13.24
CA HIS A 427 14.50 10.28 -12.20
C HIS A 427 15.28 10.68 -10.95
N TYR A 428 15.76 11.92 -10.86
CA TYR A 428 16.48 12.38 -9.67
C TYR A 428 15.64 12.26 -8.38
N GLY A 429 16.26 11.76 -7.32
CA GLY A 429 15.65 11.57 -6.00
C GLY A 429 14.75 10.34 -5.86
N ARG A 430 14.56 9.56 -6.94
CA ARG A 430 13.63 8.42 -6.97
C ARG A 430 14.25 7.11 -6.48
N PHE A 431 13.37 6.19 -6.10
CA PHE A 431 13.69 4.80 -5.76
C PHE A 431 13.15 3.84 -6.84
N ASP A 432 13.75 2.65 -6.94
CA ASP A 432 13.28 1.59 -7.84
C ASP A 432 12.17 0.79 -7.14
N GLY A 433 11.04 0.63 -7.81
CA GLY A 433 9.92 -0.19 -7.30
C GLY A 433 10.06 -1.68 -7.59
N GLY A 434 11.10 -2.11 -8.30
CA GLY A 434 11.29 -3.49 -8.72
C GLY A 434 10.32 -3.87 -9.83
N ILE A 435 9.35 -4.74 -9.51
CA ILE A 435 8.26 -5.11 -10.44
C ILE A 435 7.35 -3.89 -10.67
N ASP A 436 7.10 -3.11 -9.62
CA ASP A 436 6.39 -1.83 -9.75
C ASP A 436 7.26 -0.81 -10.49
N ARG A 437 6.79 -0.42 -11.68
CA ARG A 437 7.44 0.59 -12.52
C ARG A 437 6.87 1.99 -12.31
N SER A 438 5.96 2.15 -11.34
CA SER A 438 5.46 3.46 -10.95
C SER A 438 6.58 4.32 -10.39
N ARG A 439 6.41 5.64 -10.53
CA ARG A 439 7.37 6.63 -10.08
C ARG A 439 7.22 6.95 -8.60
N ASP A 440 5.97 7.20 -8.19
CA ASP A 440 5.70 8.00 -7.01
C ASP A 440 5.61 7.15 -5.75
N LEU A 441 4.98 5.98 -5.82
CA LEU A 441 4.88 5.05 -4.68
C LEU A 441 6.25 4.59 -4.15
N PRO A 442 7.18 4.04 -4.96
CA PRO A 442 8.49 3.64 -4.44
C PRO A 442 9.26 4.84 -3.88
N THR A 443 9.13 6.01 -4.52
CA THR A 443 9.80 7.24 -4.05
C THR A 443 9.27 7.66 -2.67
N ALA A 444 7.96 7.65 -2.47
CA ALA A 444 7.35 7.97 -1.19
C ALA A 444 7.77 6.97 -0.09
N LEU A 445 7.65 5.66 -0.35
CA LEU A 445 8.02 4.61 0.60
C LEU A 445 9.50 4.67 1.00
N GLY A 446 10.40 4.84 0.02
CA GLY A 446 11.84 4.99 0.28
C GLY A 446 12.18 6.27 1.05
N CYS A 447 11.51 7.38 0.73
CA CYS A 447 11.65 8.65 1.45
C CYS A 447 11.21 8.52 2.92
N ILE A 448 10.05 7.89 3.17
CA ILE A 448 9.56 7.61 4.53
C ILE A 448 10.54 6.71 5.29
N ALA A 449 11.09 5.66 4.64
CA ALA A 449 12.04 4.78 5.28
C ALA A 449 13.30 5.53 5.77
N LEU A 450 13.83 6.45 4.94
CA LEU A 450 14.92 7.33 5.34
C LEU A 450 14.53 8.27 6.49
N LEU A 451 13.33 8.87 6.45
CA LEU A 451 12.82 9.74 7.53
C LEU A 451 12.66 8.98 8.85
N ASN A 452 12.18 7.73 8.80
CA ASN A 452 12.02 6.85 9.95
C ASN A 452 13.36 6.45 10.57
N MET A 453 14.44 6.33 9.82
CA MET A 453 15.77 6.05 10.39
C MET A 453 16.43 7.31 10.97
N GLY A 454 16.30 8.45 10.29
CA GLY A 454 16.75 9.76 10.79
C GLY A 454 18.26 10.00 10.77
N GLU A 455 18.66 11.22 11.16
CA GLU A 455 20.05 11.69 11.13
C GLU A 455 20.96 10.97 12.12
N ALA A 456 20.43 10.47 13.24
CA ALA A 456 21.22 9.72 14.22
C ALA A 456 21.82 8.44 13.60
N ILE A 457 21.00 7.64 12.91
CA ILE A 457 21.45 6.45 12.18
C ILE A 457 22.40 6.85 11.03
N ALA A 458 22.12 7.96 10.35
CA ALA A 458 22.99 8.45 9.28
C ALA A 458 24.37 8.87 9.78
N SER A 459 24.47 9.55 10.92
CA SER A 459 25.73 9.90 11.56
C SER A 459 26.51 8.66 11.96
N GLU A 460 25.86 7.67 12.58
CA GLU A 460 26.51 6.41 12.96
C GLU A 460 27.00 5.58 11.77
N ALA A 461 26.37 5.73 10.62
CA ALA A 461 26.78 5.10 9.36
C ALA A 461 27.81 5.92 8.57
N ASN A 462 28.19 7.12 9.03
CA ASN A 462 29.00 8.10 8.30
C ASN A 462 28.39 8.54 6.96
N LEU A 463 27.05 8.63 6.90
CA LEU A 463 26.26 8.95 5.71
C LEU A 463 25.50 10.27 5.81
N LEU A 464 25.67 11.07 6.87
CA LEU A 464 24.85 12.26 7.14
C LEU A 464 24.70 13.22 5.95
N LYS A 465 25.79 13.54 5.23
CA LYS A 465 25.73 14.39 4.04
C LYS A 465 24.91 13.76 2.91
N ARG A 466 25.18 12.48 2.61
CA ARG A 466 24.48 11.72 1.57
C ARG A 466 23.00 11.52 1.91
N TYR A 467 22.69 11.34 3.19
CA TYR A 467 21.36 11.22 3.75
C TYR A 467 20.55 12.49 3.53
N ARG A 468 21.06 13.66 3.94
CA ARG A 468 20.38 14.95 3.76
C ARG A 468 20.09 15.24 2.29
N GLN A 469 21.10 15.05 1.43
CA GLN A 469 20.91 15.17 -0.02
C GLN A 469 19.83 14.21 -0.54
N GLY A 470 19.79 12.97 -0.04
CA GLY A 470 18.79 11.98 -0.43
C GLY A 470 17.37 12.37 -0.01
N ILE A 471 17.19 12.89 1.19
CA ILE A 471 15.91 13.39 1.68
C ILE A 471 15.43 14.57 0.84
N ASP A 472 16.27 15.60 0.67
CA ASP A 472 15.88 16.80 -0.09
C ASP A 472 15.53 16.45 -1.55
N ALA A 473 16.27 15.49 -2.14
CA ALA A 473 15.98 14.99 -3.48
C ALA A 473 14.64 14.25 -3.59
N CYS A 474 14.27 13.39 -2.62
CA CYS A 474 12.99 12.69 -2.67
C CYS A 474 11.82 13.66 -2.45
N ILE A 475 11.93 14.58 -1.49
CA ILE A 475 10.91 15.62 -1.24
C ILE A 475 10.72 16.49 -2.49
N ALA A 476 11.81 16.94 -3.12
CA ALA A 476 11.75 17.70 -4.37
C ALA A 476 11.07 16.92 -5.50
N SER A 477 11.35 15.62 -5.62
CA SER A 477 10.73 14.75 -6.62
C SER A 477 9.22 14.66 -6.41
N LEU A 478 8.76 14.37 -5.18
CA LEU A 478 7.34 14.22 -4.85
C LEU A 478 6.55 15.51 -5.08
N VAL A 479 7.11 16.66 -4.70
CA VAL A 479 6.49 17.97 -4.95
C VAL A 479 6.45 18.28 -6.45
N ARG A 480 7.52 18.01 -7.20
CA ARG A 480 7.62 18.28 -8.64
C ARG A 480 6.59 17.52 -9.47
N PHE A 481 6.31 16.27 -9.08
CA PHE A 481 5.50 15.34 -9.87
C PHE A 481 4.02 15.27 -9.50
N ARG A 482 3.57 16.13 -8.58
CA ARG A 482 2.15 16.27 -8.26
C ARG A 482 1.34 16.70 -9.50
N GLU A 483 0.20 16.08 -9.72
CA GLU A 483 -0.70 16.39 -10.83
C GLU A 483 -1.96 17.09 -10.29
N PRO A 484 -2.32 18.29 -10.77
CA PRO A 484 -3.57 18.94 -10.39
C PRO A 484 -4.77 18.17 -10.94
N VAL A 485 -5.83 18.05 -10.15
CA VAL A 485 -7.12 17.48 -10.58
C VAL A 485 -8.31 18.31 -10.12
N ALA A 486 -9.46 18.12 -10.76
CA ALA A 486 -10.71 18.78 -10.40
C ALA A 486 -11.28 18.19 -9.10
N ARG A 487 -11.83 19.05 -8.25
CA ARG A 487 -12.44 18.69 -6.96
C ARG A 487 -13.94 18.48 -7.10
N HIS A 488 -14.49 17.49 -6.43
CA HIS A 488 -15.93 17.26 -6.35
C HIS A 488 -16.52 17.90 -5.07
N ASP A 489 -17.80 18.23 -5.11
CA ASP A 489 -18.53 18.67 -3.93
C ASP A 489 -18.62 17.53 -2.89
N ARG A 490 -18.73 17.88 -1.61
CA ARG A 490 -18.81 16.89 -0.53
C ARG A 490 -20.18 16.23 -0.42
N GLN A 491 -21.22 16.96 -0.82
CA GLN A 491 -22.62 16.56 -0.75
C GLN A 491 -23.13 16.12 -2.13
N THR A 492 -22.53 16.62 -3.20
CA THR A 492 -22.92 16.29 -4.57
C THR A 492 -21.74 15.79 -5.41
N SER A 493 -22.04 15.05 -6.48
CA SER A 493 -21.03 14.60 -7.46
C SER A 493 -20.50 15.72 -8.38
N ASP A 494 -20.97 16.95 -8.23
CA ASP A 494 -20.63 18.04 -9.14
C ASP A 494 -19.19 18.52 -8.90
N THR A 495 -18.51 18.87 -9.98
CA THR A 495 -17.19 19.50 -9.87
C THR A 495 -17.37 20.92 -9.35
N THR A 496 -16.68 21.26 -8.26
CA THR A 496 -16.68 22.62 -7.73
C THR A 496 -15.57 23.43 -8.40
N ASP A 497 -15.85 24.71 -8.67
CA ASP A 497 -14.82 25.70 -9.01
C ASP A 497 -14.11 26.13 -7.72
N ALA A 498 -13.54 25.14 -7.02
CA ALA A 498 -12.84 25.39 -5.77
C ALA A 498 -11.55 26.15 -6.09
N SER A 499 -11.38 27.31 -5.43
CA SER A 499 -10.21 28.19 -5.57
C SER A 499 -8.88 27.54 -5.13
N LEU A 500 -8.91 26.32 -4.59
CA LEU A 500 -7.76 25.67 -3.99
C LEU A 500 -7.45 24.33 -4.70
N PRO A 501 -6.19 24.13 -5.14
CA PRO A 501 -5.83 22.95 -5.92
C PRO A 501 -5.88 21.67 -5.07
N ILE A 502 -6.22 20.57 -5.73
CA ILE A 502 -6.06 19.20 -5.20
C ILE A 502 -5.06 18.44 -6.07
N TYR A 503 -4.30 17.53 -5.46
CA TYR A 503 -3.18 16.85 -6.12
C TYR A 503 -3.27 15.34 -6.04
N ARG A 504 -2.90 14.69 -7.14
CA ARG A 504 -2.70 13.24 -7.21
C ARG A 504 -1.30 12.89 -7.69
N TRP A 505 -0.96 11.62 -7.59
CA TRP A 505 0.28 11.01 -8.06
C TRP A 505 0.01 9.79 -8.93
N GLN A 506 1.05 9.31 -9.61
CA GLN A 506 0.99 8.08 -10.36
C GLN A 506 0.67 6.92 -9.42
N GLU A 507 -0.32 6.13 -9.81
CA GLU A 507 -0.71 4.91 -9.13
C GLU A 507 0.40 3.85 -9.20
N GLY A 508 0.61 3.12 -8.10
CA GLY A 508 1.60 2.06 -7.99
C GLY A 508 1.00 0.74 -7.56
N ILE A 509 1.74 -0.33 -7.82
CA ILE A 509 1.38 -1.68 -7.38
C ILE A 509 1.72 -1.79 -5.90
N PHE A 510 0.77 -2.11 -5.03
CA PHE A 510 1.09 -2.32 -3.61
C PHE A 510 1.01 -3.79 -3.20
N PHE A 511 0.11 -4.59 -3.79
CA PHE A 511 -0.06 -6.00 -3.43
C PHE A 511 -0.21 -6.89 -4.66
N SER A 512 0.31 -8.11 -4.58
CA SER A 512 0.11 -9.16 -5.57
C SER A 512 0.24 -10.51 -4.87
N PRO A 513 -0.68 -11.47 -5.06
CA PRO A 513 -0.47 -12.82 -4.58
C PRO A 513 0.85 -13.35 -5.13
N SER A 514 1.65 -13.90 -4.23
CA SER A 514 3.01 -14.39 -4.45
C SER A 514 3.10 -15.52 -5.48
N VAL A 515 1.98 -16.17 -5.79
CA VAL A 515 1.91 -17.01 -6.98
C VAL A 515 1.55 -16.09 -8.14
N SER A 516 2.47 -15.97 -9.08
CA SER A 516 2.19 -15.71 -10.49
C SER A 516 1.89 -14.30 -10.99
N GLU A 517 1.89 -13.25 -10.17
CA GLU A 517 1.63 -11.86 -10.64
C GLU A 517 0.35 -11.74 -11.52
N LEU A 518 -0.58 -12.71 -11.40
CA LEU A 518 -1.75 -12.83 -12.27
C LEU A 518 -2.74 -11.71 -12.06
N VAL A 519 -2.74 -11.19 -10.84
CA VAL A 519 -3.56 -10.09 -10.39
C VAL A 519 -2.69 -9.15 -9.56
N GLN A 520 -2.86 -7.86 -9.78
CA GLN A 520 -2.10 -6.82 -9.08
C GLN A 520 -3.07 -5.81 -8.50
N TRP A 521 -2.84 -5.42 -7.25
CA TRP A 521 -3.63 -4.38 -6.62
C TRP A 521 -2.92 -3.05 -6.74
N HIS A 522 -3.70 -2.08 -7.18
CA HIS A 522 -3.29 -0.71 -7.35
C HIS A 522 -4.26 0.21 -6.60
N SER A 523 -3.74 1.30 -6.03
CA SER A 523 -4.57 2.33 -5.42
C SER A 523 -3.88 3.67 -5.50
N ARG A 524 -4.50 4.60 -6.22
CA ARG A 524 -4.02 5.99 -6.32
C ARG A 524 -4.15 6.76 -4.99
N PRO A 525 -5.26 6.64 -4.23
CA PRO A 525 -5.34 7.18 -2.87
C PRO A 525 -4.22 6.66 -1.96
N LEU A 526 -3.83 5.38 -2.06
CA LEU A 526 -2.70 4.84 -1.31
C LEU A 526 -1.39 5.55 -1.64
N THR A 527 -1.07 5.74 -2.93
CA THR A 527 0.13 6.51 -3.30
C THR A 527 0.08 7.93 -2.73
N ALA A 528 -1.06 8.61 -2.85
CA ALA A 528 -1.23 9.96 -2.31
C ALA A 528 -1.02 10.00 -0.78
N ALA A 529 -1.55 9.01 -0.06
CA ALA A 529 -1.36 8.90 1.39
C ALA A 529 0.11 8.68 1.77
N MET A 530 0.85 7.85 1.03
CA MET A 530 2.29 7.69 1.25
C MET A 530 3.05 8.99 0.96
N VAL A 531 2.67 9.76 -0.06
CA VAL A 531 3.26 11.08 -0.29
C VAL A 531 2.95 12.04 0.86
N VAL A 532 1.71 12.06 1.36
CA VAL A 532 1.33 12.85 2.55
C VAL A 532 2.20 12.46 3.74
N GLU A 533 2.41 11.17 4.00
CA GLU A 533 3.26 10.71 5.09
C GLU A 533 4.70 11.25 4.96
N ALA A 534 5.30 11.11 3.77
CA ALA A 534 6.66 11.57 3.51
C ALA A 534 6.81 13.09 3.75
N LEU A 535 5.92 13.88 3.16
CA LEU A 535 5.96 15.34 3.26
C LEU A 535 5.66 15.82 4.68
N ALA A 536 4.66 15.24 5.35
CA ALA A 536 4.31 15.59 6.72
C ALA A 536 5.42 15.23 7.71
N LYS A 537 6.03 14.05 7.59
CA LYS A 537 7.19 13.66 8.41
C LYS A 537 8.39 14.60 8.18
N TYR A 538 8.66 14.99 6.94
CA TYR A 538 9.70 15.98 6.66
C TYR A 538 9.40 17.33 7.32
N ARG A 539 8.18 17.84 7.16
CA ARG A 539 7.71 19.12 7.74
C ARG A 539 7.76 19.13 9.27
N LEU A 540 7.45 17.99 9.90
CA LEU A 540 7.54 17.76 11.35
C LEU A 540 8.98 17.50 11.84
N ASN A 541 9.98 17.59 10.95
CA ASN A 541 11.39 17.30 11.27
C ASN A 541 11.60 15.89 11.89
N TYR A 542 10.83 14.88 11.47
CA TYR A 542 10.97 13.49 11.96
C TYR A 542 12.38 12.93 11.83
N HIS A 543 13.15 13.42 10.86
CA HIS A 543 14.52 12.99 10.65
C HIS A 543 15.50 13.53 11.70
N LYS A 544 15.16 14.62 12.41
CA LYS A 544 16.06 15.30 13.36
C LYS A 544 15.90 14.81 14.81
N ASN A 545 14.79 14.16 15.13
CA ASN A 545 14.51 13.66 16.47
C ASN A 545 14.08 12.19 16.42
N GLU A 546 14.04 11.53 17.57
CA GLU A 546 13.65 10.12 17.66
C GLU A 546 12.19 9.91 18.08
N SER A 547 11.36 10.95 18.02
CA SER A 547 9.96 10.89 18.47
C SER A 547 9.16 9.92 17.60
N THR A 548 8.35 9.10 18.26
CA THR A 548 7.37 8.24 17.58
C THR A 548 6.16 9.05 17.09
N ILE A 549 5.32 8.44 16.27
CA ILE A 549 4.02 9.02 15.89
C ILE A 549 3.17 9.42 17.10
N LEU A 550 3.28 8.75 18.25
CA LEU A 550 2.53 9.10 19.47
C LEU A 550 3.10 10.29 20.23
N GLN A 551 4.41 10.50 20.13
CA GLN A 551 5.14 11.52 20.90
C GLN A 551 5.36 12.81 20.12
N THR A 552 5.40 12.72 18.78
CA THR A 552 5.67 13.87 17.93
C THR A 552 4.58 14.93 18.08
N GLN A 553 4.96 16.18 17.83
CA GLN A 553 3.98 17.23 17.61
C GLN A 553 3.18 16.92 16.34
N LYS A 554 1.88 17.21 16.38
CA LYS A 554 1.00 17.06 15.22
C LYS A 554 1.03 18.30 14.35
N LEU A 555 0.95 18.10 13.04
CA LEU A 555 0.93 19.21 12.08
C LEU A 555 -0.46 19.86 12.10
N SER A 556 -0.52 21.14 12.46
CA SER A 556 -1.78 21.90 12.42
C SER A 556 -2.08 22.35 11.00
N ILE A 557 -3.28 22.04 10.52
CA ILE A 557 -3.75 22.47 9.19
C ILE A 557 -3.76 23.99 9.06
N HIS A 558 -4.11 24.71 10.14
CA HIS A 558 -4.12 26.17 10.14
C HIS A 558 -2.75 26.78 9.90
N MET A 559 -1.70 26.18 10.48
CA MET A 559 -0.33 26.64 10.25
C MET A 559 0.05 26.52 8.77
N LEU A 560 -0.38 25.45 8.10
CA LEU A 560 -0.15 25.26 6.66
C LEU A 560 -0.91 26.30 5.81
N VAL A 561 -2.10 26.72 6.24
CA VAL A 561 -2.93 27.70 5.51
C VAL A 561 -2.45 29.13 5.71
N LYS A 562 -2.04 29.51 6.93
CA LYS A 562 -1.56 30.86 7.25
C LYS A 562 -0.25 31.19 6.54
N GLU A 563 0.69 30.24 6.48
CA GLU A 563 1.96 30.40 5.77
C GLU A 563 1.76 30.57 4.24
N HIS A 564 0.59 30.23 3.69
CA HIS A 564 0.29 30.40 2.26
C HIS A 564 -0.38 31.76 1.91
N LYS A 565 -0.89 32.50 2.91
CA LYS A 565 -1.58 33.79 2.70
C LYS A 565 -0.71 35.01 3.03
N GLY A 566 0.45 34.81 3.65
CA GLY A 566 1.48 35.83 3.85
C GLY A 566 2.53 35.74 2.78
#